data_AF-A0A1V5P683-F1
#
_entry.id   AF-A0A1V5P683-F1
#
_cell.length_a   1.000
_cell.length_b   1.000
_cell.length_c   1.000
_cell.angle_alpha   90.00
_cell.angle_beta   90.00
_cell.angle_gamma   90.00
#
_symmetry.space_group_name_H-M   'P 1'
#
loop_
_entity.id
_entity.type
_entity.pdbx_description
1 polymer ?
#
loop_
_entity_poly.entity_id
_entity_poly.type
_entity_poly.pdbx_seq_one_letter_code
_entity_poly.pdbx_strand_id
1 'polypeptide(L)' 'MILLGERPGLGVADALSAYMGYRPGPGKTDAERDVVCMITYHGGTNPLEAGAYVVELIKQTLKYQASGVELKLKASGGE' A
#
# COMPACT_ATOMS: atom_id res chain seq x y z
N MET A 1 -3.33 -8.79 0.80
CA MET A 1 -3.44 -7.56 0.00
C MET A 1 -4.84 -7.48 -0.55
N ILE A 2 -5.39 -6.27 -0.66
CA ILE A 2 -6.68 -6.01 -1.31
C ILE A 2 -6.45 -4.87 -2.31
N LEU A 3 -6.89 -5.07 -3.55
CA LEU A 3 -6.98 -3.99 -4.55
C LEU A 3 -8.41 -3.47 -4.52
N LEU A 4 -8.56 -2.16 -4.36
CA LEU A 4 -9.87 -1.53 -4.19
C LEU A 4 -9.96 -0.28 -5.07
N GLY A 5 -11.05 -0.17 -5.83
CA GLY A 5 -11.35 1.06 -6.56
C GLY A 5 -11.62 2.20 -5.58
N GLU A 6 -11.08 3.38 -5.88
CA GLU A 6 -11.31 4.58 -5.09
C GLU A 6 -12.66 5.21 -5.43
N ARG A 7 -13.16 6.08 -4.55
CA ARG A 7 -14.36 6.86 -4.83
C ARG A 7 -14.08 7.76 -6.05
N PRO A 8 -14.94 7.77 -7.08
CA PRO A 8 -14.77 8.66 -8.22
C PRO A 8 -14.69 10.13 -7.79
N GLY A 9 -13.60 10.79 -8.19
CA GLY A 9 -13.44 12.23 -8.06
C GLY A 9 -14.00 12.99 -9.26
N LEU A 10 -13.89 14.32 -9.24
CA LEU A 10 -14.40 15.16 -10.33
C LEU A 10 -13.65 14.95 -11.66
N GLY A 11 -12.34 14.73 -11.61
CA GLY A 11 -11.48 14.59 -12.80
C GLY A 11 -10.90 13.20 -13.02
N VAL A 12 -10.99 12.31 -12.04
CA VAL A 12 -10.43 10.95 -12.08
C VAL A 12 -11.43 10.00 -11.45
N ALA A 13 -11.93 9.04 -12.24
CA ALA A 13 -12.98 8.12 -11.81
C ALA A 13 -12.51 6.65 -11.74
N ASP A 14 -11.29 6.36 -12.18
CA ASP A 14 -10.75 5.02 -12.35
C ASP A 14 -9.57 4.71 -11.41
N ALA A 15 -9.29 5.59 -10.45
CA ALA A 15 -8.21 5.40 -9.50
C ALA A 15 -8.41 4.12 -8.66
N LEU A 16 -7.31 3.41 -8.44
CA LEU A 16 -7.23 2.21 -7.63
C LEU A 16 -6.23 2.39 -6.49
N SER A 17 -6.51 1.74 -5.37
CA SER A 17 -5.63 1.65 -4.21
C SER A 17 -5.29 0.20 -3.89
N ALA A 18 -4.04 -0.06 -3.49
CA ALA A 18 -3.59 -1.34 -2.94
C ALA A 18 -3.40 -1.23 -1.42
N TYR A 19 -4.25 -1.92 -0.66
CA TYR A 19 -4.19 -2.01 0.80
C TYR A 19 -3.48 -3.29 1.23
N MET A 20 -2.47 -3.15 2.08
CA MET A 20 -1.60 -4.23 2.52
C MET A 20 -1.38 -4.21 4.03
N GLY A 21 -1.22 -5.39 4.62
CA GLY A 21 -0.91 -5.54 6.03
C GLY A 21 -0.27 -6.90 6.26
N TYR A 22 0.68 -6.98 7.17
CA TYR A 22 1.26 -8.22 7.64
C TYR A 22 0.35 -8.84 8.71
N ARG A 23 -0.19 -10.04 8.44
CA ARG A 23 -1.13 -10.74 9.33
C ARG A 23 -2.26 -9.83 9.86
N PRO A 24 -3.04 -9.20 8.98
CA PRO A 24 -4.13 -8.33 9.40
C PRO A 24 -5.19 -9.14 10.17
N GLY A 25 -5.81 -8.53 11.17
CA GLY A 25 -6.84 -9.18 11.99
C GLY A 25 -7.61 -8.20 12.88
N PRO A 26 -8.61 -8.68 13.63
CA PRO A 26 -9.34 -7.85 14.59
C PRO A 26 -8.41 -7.18 15.60
N GLY A 27 -8.71 -5.93 15.98
CA GLY A 27 -7.87 -5.13 16.88
C GLY A 27 -6.71 -4.40 16.19
N LYS A 28 -6.45 -4.66 14.90
CA LYS A 28 -5.45 -3.93 14.10
C LYS A 28 -6.03 -2.65 13.50
N THR A 29 -5.28 -1.56 13.60
CA THR A 29 -5.64 -0.21 13.15
C THR A 29 -5.10 0.11 11.75
N ASP A 30 -5.48 1.26 11.19
CA ASP A 30 -4.95 1.73 9.90
C ASP A 30 -3.45 2.05 9.95
N ALA A 31 -2.89 2.35 11.13
CA ALA A 31 -1.46 2.57 11.30
C ALA A 31 -0.63 1.30 11.02
N GLU A 32 -1.26 0.14 11.00
CA GLU A 32 -0.63 -1.17 10.76
C GLU A 32 -0.83 -1.63 9.31
N ARG A 33 -1.32 -0.76 8.43
CA ARG A 33 -1.52 -1.01 7.01
C ARG A 33 -0.65 -0.08 6.18
N ASP A 34 -0.15 -0.61 5.06
CA ASP A 34 0.43 0.18 3.99
C ASP A 34 -0.60 0.36 2.88
N VAL A 35 -0.59 1.53 2.26
CA VAL A 35 -1.49 1.88 1.16
C VAL A 35 -0.69 2.50 0.02
N VAL A 36 -0.86 1.95 -1.18
CA VAL A 36 -0.42 2.60 -2.43
C VAL A 36 -1.68 3.08 -3.13
N CYS A 37 -1.94 4.39 -3.08
CA CYS A 37 -3.12 5.01 -3.65
C CYS A 37 -2.85 5.70 -4.99
N MET A 38 -3.92 6.17 -5.62
CA MET A 38 -3.87 6.90 -6.88
C MET A 38 -3.15 6.12 -7.98
N ILE A 39 -3.43 4.82 -8.08
CA ILE A 39 -2.99 3.98 -9.19
C ILE A 39 -3.94 4.23 -10.36
N THR A 40 -3.51 5.03 -11.33
CA THR A 40 -4.28 5.46 -12.50
C THR A 40 -3.35 6.02 -13.56
N TYR A 41 -3.76 5.99 -14.83
CA TYR A 41 -3.06 6.72 -15.90
C TYR A 41 -3.32 8.23 -15.85
N HIS A 42 -4.30 8.69 -15.07
CA HIS A 42 -4.76 10.07 -15.04
C HIS A 42 -4.05 10.92 -13.96
N GLY A 43 -2.73 11.03 -14.06
CA GLY A 43 -1.91 11.85 -13.15
C GLY A 43 -1.56 11.18 -11.82
N GLY A 44 -1.80 9.88 -11.72
CA GLY A 44 -1.35 9.03 -10.61
C GLY A 44 -0.13 8.18 -11.00
N THR A 45 0.13 7.14 -10.20
CA THR A 45 1.15 6.14 -10.54
C THR A 45 0.56 5.21 -11.58
N ASN A 46 1.24 5.03 -12.72
CA ASN A 46 0.74 4.11 -13.73
C ASN A 46 0.69 2.66 -13.18
N PRO A 47 -0.27 1.83 -13.60
CA PRO A 47 -0.44 0.49 -13.06
C PRO A 47 0.79 -0.43 -13.15
N LEU A 48 1.64 -0.26 -14.17
CA LEU A 48 2.82 -1.10 -14.35
C LEU A 48 3.89 -0.79 -13.28
N GLU A 49 4.20 0.49 -13.10
CA GLU A 49 5.12 0.97 -12.06
C GLU A 49 4.57 0.71 -10.66
N ALA A 50 3.27 0.95 -10.46
CA ALA A 50 2.60 0.65 -9.19
C ALA A 50 2.71 -0.84 -8.84
N GLY A 51 2.53 -1.73 -9.82
CA GLY A 51 2.71 -3.16 -9.64
C GLY A 51 4.12 -3.53 -9.20
N ALA A 52 5.15 -2.97 -9.87
CA ALA A 52 6.54 -3.18 -9.49
C ALA A 52 6.82 -2.68 -8.06
N TYR A 53 6.34 -1.50 -7.71
CA TYR A 53 6.50 -0.92 -6.38
C TYR A 53 5.80 -1.76 -5.30
N VAL A 54 4.57 -2.22 -5.55
CA VAL A 54 3.81 -3.10 -4.64
C VAL A 54 4.57 -4.40 -4.40
N VAL A 55 5.19 -5.00 -5.41
CA VAL A 55 6.01 -6.22 -5.25
C VAL A 55 7.20 -5.96 -4.32
N GLU A 56 7.91 -4.85 -4.49
CA GLU A 56 9.02 -4.49 -3.59
C GLU A 56 8.55 -4.24 -2.16
N LEU A 57 7.41 -3.56 -1.99
CA LEU A 57 6.83 -3.34 -0.68
C LEU A 57 6.42 -4.66 0.00
N ILE A 58 5.82 -5.60 -0.73
CA ILE A 58 5.49 -6.94 -0.21
C ILE A 58 6.75 -7.70 0.22
N LYS A 59 7.84 -7.63 -0.56
CA LYS A 59 9.12 -8.24 -0.18
C LYS A 59 9.63 -7.68 1.15
N GLN A 60 9.53 -6.36 1.34
CA GLN A 60 9.91 -5.71 2.60
C GLN A 60 8.99 -6.14 3.75
N THR A 61 7.67 -6.13 3.55
CA THR A 61 6.69 -6.60 4.52
C THR A 61 7.00 -8.02 5.01
N LEU A 62 7.34 -8.92 4.09
CA LEU A 62 7.70 -10.31 4.42
C LEU A 62 9.06 -10.41 5.12
N LYS A 63 10.06 -9.64 4.67
CA LYS A 63 11.41 -9.60 5.26
C LYS A 63 11.38 -9.13 6.72
N TYR A 64 10.67 -8.05 6.99
CA TYR A 64 10.61 -7.44 8.33
C TYR A 64 9.43 -7.93 9.19
N GLN A 65 8.57 -8.76 8.61
CA GLN A 65 7.36 -9.28 9.25
C GLN A 65 6.52 -8.17 9.90
N ALA A 66 6.40 -7.05 9.19
CA ALA A 66 5.77 -5.83 9.67
C ALA A 66 5.10 -5.09 8.51
N SER A 67 4.13 -4.23 8.82
CA SER A 67 3.45 -3.33 7.88
C SER A 67 3.13 -1.99 8.55
N GLY A 68 2.78 -1.00 7.74
CA GLY A 68 2.42 0.34 8.19
C GLY A 68 3.59 1.04 8.88
N VAL A 69 3.31 1.72 9.99
CA VAL A 69 4.32 2.50 10.74
C VAL A 69 5.49 1.63 11.18
N GLU A 70 5.22 0.41 11.66
CA GLU A 70 6.25 -0.51 12.13
C GLU A 70 7.22 -0.92 11.01
N LEU A 71 6.71 -1.17 9.80
CA LEU A 71 7.56 -1.49 8.65
C LEU A 71 8.49 -0.33 8.30
N LYS A 72 7.99 0.91 8.33
CA LYS A 72 8.80 2.10 8.04
C LYS A 72 9.96 2.25 9.04
N LEU A 73 9.68 2.07 10.34
CA LEU A 73 10.70 2.14 11.39
C LEU A 73 11.79 1.07 11.18
N LYS A 74 11.38 -0.19 11.00
CA LYS A 74 12.32 -1.31 10.79
C LYS A 74 13.13 -1.18 9.49
N ALA A 75 12.50 -0.69 8.42
CA ALA A 75 13.15 -0.51 7.12
C ALA A 75 14.14 0.67 7.13
N SER A 76 13.90 1.71 7.94
CA SER A 76 14.82 2.85 8.10
C SER A 76 15.92 2.62 9.14
N GLY A 77 16.01 1.44 9.74
CA GLY A 77 16.97 1.13 10.80
C GLY A 77 16.65 1.77 12.16
N GLY A 78 15.41 2.22 12.35
CA GLY A 78 14.90 2.57 13.68
C GLY A 78 14.65 1.29 14.48
N GLU A 79 15.16 1.27 15.72
CA GLU A 79 15.01 0.16 16.69
C GLU A 79 13.55 -0.25 16.91
#